data_AF-A0A7I9WAP1-F1
#
_entry.id   AF-A0A7I9WAP1-F1
#
_cell.length_a   1.000
_cell.length_b   1.000
_cell.length_c   1.000
_cell.angle_alpha   90.00
_cell.angle_beta   90.00
_cell.angle_gamma   90.00
#
_symmetry.space_group_name_H-M   'P 1'
#
loop_
_entity.id
_entity.type
_entity.pdbx_description
1 polymer ?
#
loop_
_entity_poly.entity_id
_entity_poly.type
_entity_poly.pdbx_seq_one_letter_code
_entity_poly.pdbx_strand_id
1 'polypeptide(L)' 'MVERSIAWLTRNNRKVRYRGITRNNHWLHHRSAALNLRRLITMGLTHTGTTWALA' A
#
# COMPACT_ATOMS: atom_id res chain seq x y z
N MET A 1 -13.45 25.21 -17.87
CA MET A 1 -13.75 23.78 -17.60
C MET A 1 -12.64 23.07 -16.83
N VAL A 2 -11.37 23.44 -17.00
CA VAL A 2 -10.21 22.80 -16.35
C VAL A 2 -10.21 22.93 -14.82
N GLU A 3 -10.50 24.09 -14.24
CA GLU A 3 -10.43 24.24 -12.77
C GLU A 3 -11.46 23.37 -12.05
N ARG A 4 -12.65 23.19 -12.65
CA ARG A 4 -13.71 22.35 -12.09
C ARG A 4 -13.29 20.87 -12.09
N SER A 5 -12.63 20.40 -13.13
CA SER A 5 -12.12 19.01 -13.19
C SER A 5 -11.01 18.75 -12.17
N ILE A 6 -10.09 19.70 -11.98
CA ILE A 6 -9.03 19.62 -10.96
C ILE A 6 -9.63 19.66 -9.54
N ALA A 7 -10.62 20.52 -9.31
CA ALA A 7 -11.31 20.60 -8.03
C ALA A 7 -12.01 19.26 -7.68
N TRP A 8 -12.65 18.60 -8.65
CA TRP A 8 -13.27 17.29 -8.44
C TRP A 8 -12.26 16.19 -8.09
N LEU A 9 -11.10 16.14 -8.77
CA LEU A 9 -10.04 15.18 -8.47
C LEU A 9 -9.44 15.36 -7.06
N THR A 10 -9.42 16.60 -6.57
CA THR A 10 -8.79 16.94 -5.28
C THR A 10 -9.75 16.93 -4.10
N ARG A 11 -11.07 17.02 -4.33
CA ARG A 11 -12.11 17.20 -3.30
C ARG A 11 -12.21 16.08 -2.25
N ASN A 12 -11.68 14.89 -2.52
CA ASN A 12 -11.63 13.80 -1.54
C ASN A 12 -10.25 13.12 -1.49
N ASN A 13 -9.19 13.85 -1.82
CA ASN A 13 -7.85 13.28 -1.74
C ASN A 13 -7.48 13.02 -0.27
N ARG A 14 -7.21 11.76 0.08
CA ARG A 14 -6.83 11.39 1.44
C ARG A 14 -5.49 12.02 1.75
N LYS A 15 -5.41 12.73 2.89
CA LYS A 15 -4.17 13.35 3.34
C LYS A 15 -3.07 12.30 3.43
N VAL A 16 -2.01 12.49 2.66
CA VAL A 16 -0.83 11.63 2.66
C VAL A 16 -0.18 11.62 4.05
N ARG A 17 0.29 10.45 4.49
CA ARG A 17 0.85 10.26 5.83
C ARG A 17 2.16 11.06 6.00
N TYR A 18 2.91 11.24 4.93
CA TYR A 18 4.19 11.95 4.91
C TYR A 18 4.20 13.07 3.86
N ARG A 19 5.04 14.10 4.08
CA ARG A 19 5.34 15.13 3.07
C ARG A 19 6.36 14.64 2.06
N GLY A 20 6.11 14.93 0.78
CA GLY A 20 6.98 14.56 -0.33
C GLY A 20 6.70 13.17 -0.89
N ILE A 21 6.97 13.01 -2.19
CA ILE A 21 6.60 11.82 -2.98
C ILE A 21 7.32 10.58 -2.44
N THR A 22 8.65 10.64 -2.27
CA THR A 22 9.48 9.49 -1.87
C THR A 22 9.02 8.86 -0.56
N ARG A 23 8.82 9.68 0.49
CA ARG A 23 8.40 9.18 1.81
C ARG A 23 7.00 8.60 1.77
N ASN A 24 6.08 9.22 1.03
CA ASN A 24 4.73 8.71 0.90
C ASN A 24 4.68 7.42 0.07
N ASN A 25 5.49 7.31 -0.99
CA ASN A 25 5.62 6.10 -1.78
C ASN A 25 6.12 4.93 -0.92
N HIS A 26 7.21 5.15 -0.18
CA HIS A 26 7.74 4.15 0.75
C HIS A 26 6.70 3.68 1.77
N TRP A 27 5.94 4.61 2.34
CA TRP A 27 4.85 4.27 3.27
C TRP A 27 3.76 3.41 2.63
N LEU A 28 3.30 3.78 1.44
CA LEU A 28 2.29 3.01 0.72
C LEU A 28 2.78 1.59 0.42
N HIS A 29 4.00 1.44 -0.09
CA HIS A 29 4.58 0.12 -0.36
C HIS A 29 4.73 -0.70 0.92
N HIS A 30 5.22 -0.10 2.01
CA HIS A 30 5.37 -0.80 3.29
C HIS A 30 4.01 -1.28 3.83
N ARG A 31 2.97 -0.44 3.76
CA ARG A 31 1.62 -0.82 4.19
C ARG A 31 1.02 -1.91 3.30
N SER A 32 1.19 -1.81 1.98
CA SER A 32 0.72 -2.81 1.03
C SER A 32 1.44 -4.15 1.22
N ALA A 33 2.76 -4.15 1.46
CA ALA A 33 3.53 -5.35 1.75
C ALA A 33 3.04 -6.05 3.02
N ALA A 34 2.75 -5.30 4.09
CA ALA A 34 2.19 -5.88 5.32
C ALA A 34 0.80 -6.51 5.11
N LEU A 35 -0.08 -5.86 4.33
CA LEU A 35 -1.40 -6.42 4.01
C LEU A 35 -1.30 -7.67 3.14
N ASN A 36 -0.41 -7.67 2.15
CA ASN A 36 -0.14 -8.82 1.31
C ASN A 36 0.41 -9.98 2.14
N LEU A 37 1.37 -9.72 3.04
CA LEU A 37 1.91 -10.74 3.94
C LEU A 37 0.81 -11.32 4.84
N ARG A 38 -0.07 -10.47 5.41
CA ARG A 38 -1.21 -10.94 6.21
C ARG A 38 -2.11 -11.87 5.40
N ARG A 39 -2.40 -11.52 4.15
CA ARG A 39 -3.19 -12.35 3.24
C ARG A 39 -2.49 -13.67 2.92
N LEU A 40 -1.20 -13.65 2.63
CA LEU A 40 -0.42 -14.84 2.35
C LEU A 40 -0.41 -15.79 3.55
N ILE A 41 -0.23 -15.27 4.77
CA ILE A 41 -0.33 -16.06 6.01
C ILE A 41 -1.73 -16.70 6.13
N THR A 42 -2.80 -15.96 5.87
CA THR A 42 -4.16 -16.51 5.83
C THR A 42 -4.31 -17.61 4.77
N MET A 43 -3.58 -17.54 3.66
CA MET A 43 -3.56 -18.54 2.59
C MET A 43 -2.62 -19.73 2.85
N GLY A 44 -2.03 -19.82 4.05
CA GLY A 44 -1.16 -20.95 4.42
C GLY A 44 0.32 -20.71 4.10
N LEU A 45 0.77 -19.45 3.97
CA LEU A 45 2.20 -19.16 3.91
C LEU A 45 2.90 -19.65 5.18
N THR A 46 3.88 -20.52 5.00
CA THR A 46 4.69 -21.14 6.06
C THR A 46 6.19 -21.02 5.75
N HIS A 47 7.03 -21.06 6.79
CA HIS A 47 8.48 -21.04 6.67
C HIS A 47 9.05 -22.42 6.98
N THR A 48 9.82 -22.98 6.06
CA THR A 48 10.36 -24.35 6.14
C THR A 48 11.76 -24.42 6.77
N GLY A 49 12.24 -23.31 7.35
CA GLY A 49 13.57 -23.18 7.95
C GLY A 49 14.58 -22.47 7.06
N THR A 50 14.41 -22.53 5.73
CA THR A 50 15.26 -21.82 4.76
C THR A 50 14.46 -21.03 3.73
N THR A 51 13.22 -21.41 3.47
CA THR A 51 12.36 -20.78 2.45
C THR A 51 10.94 -20.57 2.95
N TRP A 52 10.21 -19.72 2.24
CA TRP A 52 8.77 -19.52 2.44
C TRP A 52 8.01 -20.24 1.34
N ALA A 53 6.97 -20.99 1.73
CA ALA A 53 6.12 -21.73 0.80
C ALA A 53 4.64 -21.53 1.15
N LEU A 54 3.77 -21.57 0.14
CA LEU A 54 2.32 -21.71 0.33
C LEU A 54 1.99 -23.21 0.40
N ALA A 55 1.02 -23.58 1.25
CA ALA A 55 0.52 -24.95 1.39
C ALA A 55 -0.19 -25.46 0.14
#